data_AF-A0A967GNS8-F1
#
_entry.id   AF-A0A967GNS8-F1
#
_cell.length_a   1.000
_cell.length_b   1.000
_cell.length_c   1.000
_cell.angle_alpha   90.00
_cell.angle_beta   90.00
_cell.angle_gamma   90.00
#
_symmetry.space_group_name_H-M   'P 1'
#
loop_
_entity.id
_entity.type
_entity.pdbx_description
1 polymer ?
#
loop_
_entity_poly.entity_id
_entity_poly.type
_entity_poly.pdbx_seq_one_letter_code
_entity_poly.pdbx_strand_id
1 'polypeptide(L)'
;VGAILSLLGVPLALAFGLLAFLLNFIPNVGSLIATILPIPVVIITPEISGASAVLAIALPAVVQFAVGSVIEPKWMGDSLGLHPVAILMGLILWGMLWGIAGMLLSTPILVVMKILFEELEGAQPLADLMAGRLARLRSPEGPAKA
;
A
#
# COMPACT_ATOMS: atom_id res chain seq x y z
N VAL A 1 -9.88 9.76 -3.86
CA VAL A 1 -10.88 8.98 -4.65
C VAL A 1 -12.31 9.34 -4.26
N GLY A 2 -12.79 9.02 -3.05
CA GLY A 2 -14.19 9.25 -2.66
C GLY A 2 -14.68 10.70 -2.81
N ALA A 3 -13.86 11.69 -2.40
CA ALA A 3 -14.21 13.10 -2.59
C ALA A 3 -14.39 13.49 -4.08
N ILE A 4 -13.52 12.99 -4.96
CA ILE A 4 -13.59 13.24 -6.41
C ILE A 4 -14.89 12.66 -6.97
N LEU A 5 -15.19 11.40 -6.63
CA LEU A 5 -16.42 10.73 -7.06
C LEU A 5 -17.66 11.44 -6.54
N SER A 6 -17.63 11.93 -5.29
CA SER A 6 -18.75 12.65 -4.68
C SER A 6 -19.01 13.99 -5.36
N LEU A 7 -17.96 14.74 -5.72
CA LEU A 7 -18.08 16.00 -6.45
C LEU A 7 -18.66 15.82 -7.86
N LEU A 8 -18.43 14.65 -8.46
CA LEU A 8 -18.94 14.30 -9.79
C LEU A 8 -20.33 13.64 -9.74
N GLY A 9 -20.95 13.53 -8.57
CA GLY A 9 -22.28 12.94 -8.41
C GLY A 9 -22.33 11.42 -8.58
N VAL A 10 -21.18 10.73 -8.47
CA VAL A 10 -21.11 9.27 -8.63
C VAL A 10 -21.78 8.60 -7.42
N PRO A 11 -22.74 7.70 -7.61
CA PRO A 11 -23.35 6.96 -6.52
C PRO A 11 -22.29 6.08 -5.82
N LEU A 12 -22.50 5.80 -4.53
CA LEU A 12 -21.55 5.02 -3.71
C LEU A 12 -20.14 5.64 -3.58
N ALA A 13 -19.96 6.93 -3.89
CA ALA A 13 -18.67 7.62 -3.79
C ALA A 13 -17.98 7.44 -2.42
N LEU A 14 -18.74 7.51 -1.32
CA LEU A 14 -18.21 7.29 0.03
C LEU A 14 -17.74 5.84 0.23
N ALA A 15 -18.50 4.86 -0.25
CA ALA A 15 -18.13 3.45 -0.16
C ALA A 15 -16.84 3.17 -0.95
N PHE A 16 -16.72 3.70 -2.17
CA PHE A 16 -15.49 3.61 -2.95
C PHE A 16 -14.31 4.35 -2.31
N GLY A 17 -14.57 5.49 -1.66
CA GLY A 17 -13.56 6.19 -0.86
C GLY A 17 -13.04 5.35 0.29
N LEU A 18 -13.93 4.71 1.05
CA LEU A 18 -13.57 3.82 2.16
C LEU A 18 -12.84 2.56 1.66
N LEU A 19 -13.32 1.95 0.57
CA LEU A 19 -12.66 0.80 -0.04
C LEU A 19 -11.27 1.19 -0.56
N ALA A 20 -11.12 2.34 -1.21
CA ALA A 20 -9.83 2.84 -1.63
C ALA A 20 -8.88 3.04 -0.44
N PHE A 21 -9.38 3.58 0.67
CA PHE A 21 -8.59 3.71 1.90
C PHE A 21 -8.13 2.35 2.44
N LEU A 22 -9.04 1.39 2.57
CA LEU A 22 -8.73 0.04 3.06
C LEU A 22 -7.78 -0.72 2.13
N LEU A 23 -8.00 -0.62 0.82
CA LEU A 23 -7.20 -1.33 -0.17
C LEU A 23 -5.78 -0.78 -0.26
N ASN A 24 -5.56 0.52 -0.06
CA ASN A 24 -4.22 1.12 -0.13
C ASN A 24 -3.22 0.59 0.91
N PHE A 25 -3.66 -0.17 1.92
CA PHE A 25 -2.75 -0.92 2.78
C PHE A 25 -2.07 -2.11 2.10
N ILE A 26 -2.64 -2.60 0.98
CA ILE A 26 -2.08 -3.65 0.12
C ILE A 26 -1.19 -2.97 -0.93
N PRO A 27 0.15 -3.05 -0.82
CA PRO A 27 1.06 -2.32 -1.69
C PRO A 27 0.88 -2.70 -3.17
N ASN A 28 0.89 -1.71 -4.06
CA ASN A 28 0.72 -1.79 -5.52
C ASN A 28 -0.64 -2.34 -6.01
N VAL A 29 -1.18 -3.39 -5.39
CA VAL A 29 -2.44 -4.03 -5.79
C VAL A 29 -3.64 -3.21 -5.33
N GLY A 30 -3.56 -2.63 -4.13
CA GLY A 30 -4.62 -1.86 -3.51
C GLY A 30 -5.09 -0.68 -4.34
N SER A 31 -4.15 0.14 -4.78
CA SER A 31 -4.38 1.31 -5.64
C SER A 31 -4.91 0.91 -7.03
N LEU A 32 -4.40 -0.18 -7.62
CA LEU A 32 -4.95 -0.67 -8.88
C LEU A 32 -6.43 -1.04 -8.76
N ILE A 33 -6.78 -1.85 -7.75
CA ILE A 33 -8.16 -2.27 -7.52
C ILE A 33 -9.04 -1.06 -7.19
N ALA A 34 -8.59 -0.17 -6.32
CA ALA A 34 -9.31 1.03 -5.90
C ALA A 34 -9.60 2.00 -7.06
N THR A 35 -8.74 2.04 -8.08
CA THR A 35 -8.97 2.83 -9.31
C THR A 35 -10.03 2.21 -10.20
N ILE A 36 -10.05 0.88 -10.31
CA ILE A 36 -10.91 0.17 -11.27
C ILE A 36 -12.32 -0.04 -10.71
N LEU A 37 -12.45 -0.26 -9.40
CA LEU A 37 -13.72 -0.60 -8.75
C LEU A 37 -14.89 0.35 -9.07
N PRO A 38 -14.71 1.68 -9.13
CA PRO A 38 -15.80 2.62 -9.43
C PRO A 38 -16.24 2.62 -10.89
N ILE A 39 -15.42 2.11 -11.82
CA ILE A 39 -15.64 2.23 -13.27
C ILE A 39 -17.00 1.65 -13.72
N PRO A 40 -17.41 0.43 -13.32
CA PRO A 40 -18.70 -0.12 -13.73
C PRO A 40 -19.87 0.75 -13.26
N VAL A 41 -19.80 1.26 -12.02
CA VAL A 41 -20.86 2.13 -11.46
C VAL A 41 -20.94 3.44 -12.21
N VAL A 42 -19.82 4.05 -12.55
CA VAL A 42 -19.78 5.28 -13.37
C VAL A 42 -20.42 5.05 -14.74
N ILE A 43 -20.16 3.91 -15.39
CA ILE A 43 -20.66 3.61 -16.74
C ILE A 43 -22.17 3.36 -16.74
N ILE A 44 -22.70 2.65 -15.74
CA ILE A 44 -24.13 2.29 -15.70
C ILE A 44 -25.04 3.41 -15.19
N THR A 45 -24.48 4.51 -14.66
CA THR A 45 -25.25 5.61 -14.07
C THR A 45 -25.63 6.62 -15.16
N PRO A 46 -26.90 6.66 -15.61
CA PRO A 46 -27.31 7.49 -16.75
C PRO A 46 -27.30 8.99 -16.46
N GLU A 47 -27.34 9.40 -15.19
CA GLU A 47 -27.30 10.82 -14.79
C GLU A 47 -25.91 11.44 -14.94
N ILE A 48 -24.87 10.62 -15.10
CA ILE A 48 -23.49 11.07 -15.26
C ILE A 48 -23.24 11.40 -16.73
N SER A 49 -22.93 12.66 -17.01
CA SER A 49 -22.54 13.08 -18.37
C SER A 49 -21.29 12.33 -18.84
N GLY A 50 -21.14 12.13 -20.15
CA GLY A 50 -19.94 11.47 -20.71
C GLY A 50 -18.62 12.14 -20.29
N ALA A 51 -18.61 13.48 -20.17
CA ALA A 51 -17.45 14.21 -19.67
C ALA A 51 -17.19 13.93 -18.17
N SER A 52 -18.22 13.92 -17.34
CA SER A 52 -18.12 13.58 -15.91
C SER A 52 -17.64 12.14 -15.71
N ALA A 53 -18.07 11.21 -16.56
CA ALA A 53 -17.63 9.81 -16.51
C ALA A 53 -16.12 9.68 -16.79
N VAL A 54 -15.62 10.38 -17.82
CA VAL A 54 -14.18 10.42 -18.12
C VAL A 54 -13.40 11.00 -16.94
N LEU A 55 -13.87 12.11 -16.35
CA LEU A 55 -13.21 12.72 -15.20
C LEU A 55 -13.25 11.83 -13.95
N ALA A 56 -14.34 11.10 -13.73
CA ALA A 56 -14.49 10.16 -12.62
C ALA A 56 -13.51 9.00 -12.67
N ILE A 57 -12.95 8.70 -13.84
CA ILE A 57 -11.91 7.66 -14.02
C ILE A 57 -10.52 8.31 -14.03
N ALA A 58 -10.34 9.36 -14.82
CA ALA A 58 -9.04 9.98 -15.02
C ALA A 58 -8.49 10.63 -13.74
N LEU A 59 -9.31 11.38 -13.00
CA LEU A 59 -8.84 12.09 -11.81
C LEU A 59 -8.42 11.14 -10.68
N PRO A 60 -9.20 10.10 -10.30
CA PRO A 60 -8.73 9.11 -9.33
C PRO A 60 -7.50 8.33 -9.77
N ALA A 61 -7.36 8.03 -11.07
CA ALA A 61 -6.18 7.36 -11.60
C ALA A 61 -4.93 8.25 -11.50
N VAL A 62 -5.04 9.53 -11.89
CA VAL A 62 -3.95 10.51 -11.76
C VAL A 62 -3.54 10.68 -10.29
N VAL A 63 -4.51 10.78 -9.37
CA VAL A 63 -4.20 10.88 -7.94
C VAL A 63 -3.49 9.63 -7.44
N GLN A 64 -3.96 8.43 -7.79
CA GLN A 64 -3.33 7.19 -7.32
C GLN A 64 -1.94 6.98 -7.92
N PHE A 65 -1.73 7.37 -9.18
CA PHE A 65 -0.40 7.36 -9.78
C PHE A 65 0.53 8.38 -9.14
N ALA A 66 0.08 9.63 -8.98
CA ALA A 66 0.88 10.68 -8.36
C ALA A 66 1.24 10.32 -6.91
N VAL A 67 0.26 9.81 -6.14
CA VAL A 67 0.47 9.38 -4.76
C VAL A 67 1.41 8.18 -4.72
N GLY A 68 1.09 7.08 -5.40
CA GLY A 68 1.85 5.83 -5.31
C GLY A 68 3.23 5.88 -5.97
N SER A 69 3.42 6.67 -7.02
CA SER A 69 4.69 6.71 -7.77
C SER A 69 5.58 7.90 -7.44
N VAL A 70 5.04 9.00 -6.90
CA VAL A 70 5.81 10.24 -6.68
C VAL A 70 5.78 10.70 -5.23
N ILE A 71 4.59 10.79 -4.62
CA ILE A 71 4.46 11.37 -3.27
C ILE A 71 4.89 10.35 -2.22
N GLU A 72 4.38 9.12 -2.27
CA GLU A 72 4.74 8.06 -1.33
C GLU A 72 6.26 7.83 -1.26
N PRO A 73 7.00 7.64 -2.37
CA PRO A 73 8.45 7.47 -2.30
C PRO A 73 9.18 8.71 -1.76
N LYS A 74 8.70 9.92 -2.07
CA LYS A 74 9.36 11.17 -1.66
C LYS A 74 9.09 11.55 -0.21
N TRP A 75 7.88 11.31 0.28
CA TRP A 75 7.46 11.69 1.63
C TRP A 75 7.74 10.59 2.65
N MET A 76 7.73 9.34 2.22
CA MET A 76 7.88 8.18 3.11
C MET A 76 9.31 7.64 3.18
N GLY A 77 10.27 8.21 2.43
CA GLY A 77 11.69 7.85 2.47
C GLY A 77 11.95 6.37 2.12
N ASP A 78 13.07 5.80 2.62
CA ASP A 78 13.39 4.36 2.59
C ASP A 78 12.31 3.57 3.36
N SER A 79 11.19 3.35 2.68
CA SER A 79 9.94 2.72 3.07
C SER A 79 10.08 1.69 4.18
N LEU A 80 9.61 2.03 5.38
CA LEU A 80 9.42 1.12 6.53
C LEU A 80 10.71 0.39 6.99
N GLY A 81 11.86 0.65 6.36
CA GLY A 81 13.04 -0.20 6.41
C GLY A 81 12.79 -1.65 5.99
N LEU A 82 11.81 -1.93 5.11
CA LEU A 82 11.50 -3.30 4.67
C LEU A 82 11.89 -3.51 3.21
N HIS A 83 12.52 -4.65 2.91
CA HIS A 83 12.82 -5.06 1.55
C HIS A 83 11.52 -5.48 0.82
N PRO A 84 11.34 -5.15 -0.47
CA PRO A 84 10.13 -5.51 -1.23
C PRO A 84 9.78 -7.01 -1.17
N VAL A 85 10.79 -7.88 -1.15
CA VAL A 85 10.60 -9.33 -1.00
C VAL A 85 9.94 -9.68 0.33
N ALA A 86 10.34 -9.06 1.44
CA ALA A 86 9.72 -9.31 2.75
C ALA A 86 8.25 -8.88 2.77
N ILE A 87 7.92 -7.79 2.10
CA ILE A 87 6.55 -7.30 1.91
C ILE A 87 5.71 -8.31 1.12
N LEU A 88 6.22 -8.79 -0.02
CA LEU A 88 5.55 -9.80 -0.84
C LEU A 88 5.36 -11.11 -0.08
N MET A 89 6.38 -11.56 0.65
CA MET A 89 6.32 -12.76 1.48
C MET A 89 5.27 -12.63 2.58
N GLY A 90 5.23 -11.51 3.29
CA GLY A 90 4.19 -11.27 4.30
C GLY A 90 2.80 -11.18 3.67
N LEU A 91 2.65 -10.54 2.50
CA LEU A 91 1.37 -10.48 1.80
C LEU A 91 0.83 -11.87 1.49
N ILE A 92 1.68 -12.77 0.99
CA ILE A 92 1.32 -14.16 0.71
C ILE A 92 1.03 -14.90 2.03
N LEU A 93 1.89 -14.79 3.03
CA LEU A 93 1.75 -15.47 4.32
C LEU A 93 0.45 -15.08 5.03
N TRP A 94 0.24 -13.80 5.27
CA TRP A 94 -0.95 -13.30 5.97
C TRP A 94 -2.21 -13.45 5.11
N GLY A 95 -2.08 -13.32 3.79
CA GLY A 95 -3.16 -13.61 2.84
C GLY A 95 -3.62 -15.06 2.89
N MET A 96 -2.72 -16.02 3.06
CA MET A 96 -3.09 -17.43 3.25
C MET A 96 -3.75 -17.68 4.61
N LEU A 97 -3.35 -16.96 5.66
CA LEU A 97 -3.87 -17.16 7.01
C LEU A 97 -5.30 -16.62 7.17
N TRP A 98 -5.54 -15.37 6.78
CA TRP A 98 -6.82 -14.67 7.02
C TRP A 98 -7.46 -14.07 5.77
N GLY A 99 -6.99 -14.44 4.58
CA GLY A 99 -7.52 -13.91 3.31
C GLY A 99 -7.26 -12.41 3.14
N ILE A 100 -8.28 -11.69 2.67
CA ILE A 100 -8.20 -10.24 2.38
C ILE A 100 -7.86 -9.43 3.63
N ALA A 101 -8.41 -9.80 4.80
CA ALA A 101 -8.10 -9.12 6.05
C ALA A 101 -6.61 -9.25 6.41
N GLY A 102 -6.02 -10.44 6.20
CA GLY A 102 -4.59 -10.66 6.40
C GLY A 102 -3.72 -9.88 5.42
N MET A 103 -4.14 -9.79 4.15
CA MET A 103 -3.43 -8.98 3.15
C MET A 103 -3.42 -7.49 3.52
N LEU A 104 -4.55 -6.96 4.01
CA LEU A 104 -4.67 -5.58 4.46
C LEU A 104 -3.76 -5.30 5.67
N LEU A 105 -3.69 -6.24 6.61
CA LEU A 105 -2.88 -6.10 7.83
C LEU A 105 -1.40 -6.49 7.64
N SER A 106 -1.02 -7.05 6.50
CA SER A 106 0.34 -7.55 6.25
C SER A 106 1.40 -6.47 6.47
N THR A 107 1.24 -5.31 5.84
CA THR A 107 2.20 -4.20 5.95
C THR A 107 2.41 -3.75 7.40
N PRO A 108 1.37 -3.36 8.18
CA PRO A 108 1.57 -2.93 9.57
C PRO A 108 2.13 -4.05 10.45
N ILE A 109 1.71 -5.31 10.27
CA ILE A 109 2.25 -6.43 11.05
C ILE A 109 3.75 -6.62 10.77
N LEU A 110 4.17 -6.61 9.50
CA LEU A 110 5.58 -6.74 9.13
C LEU A 110 6.44 -5.63 9.72
N VAL A 111 5.93 -4.40 9.77
CA VAL A 111 6.63 -3.26 10.37
C VAL A 111 6.82 -3.46 11.86
N VAL A 112 5.76 -3.84 12.56
CA VAL A 112 5.83 -4.14 14.01
C VAL A 112 6.80 -5.28 14.27
N MET A 113 6.73 -6.37 13.50
CA MET A 113 7.65 -7.51 13.62
C MET A 113 9.11 -7.07 13.42
N LYS A 114 9.38 -6.26 12.38
CA LYS A 114 10.73 -5.74 12.13
C LYS A 114 11.23 -4.93 13.32
N ILE A 115 10.44 -3.99 13.83
CA ILE A 115 10.81 -3.15 14.98
C ILE A 115 11.09 -4.02 16.21
N LEU A 116 10.23 -5.01 16.49
CA LEU A 116 10.43 -5.94 17.60
C LEU A 116 11.74 -6.74 17.46
N PHE A 117 12.09 -7.18 16.25
CA PHE A 117 13.35 -7.89 15.99
C PHE A 117 14.58 -6.99 16.03
N GLU A 118 14.43 -5.67 15.81
CA GLU A 118 15.52 -4.70 15.98
C GLU A 118 15.86 -4.49 17.46
N GLU A 119 14.86 -4.53 18.35
CA GLU A 119 15.03 -4.32 19.80
C GLU A 119 15.41 -5.60 20.57
N LEU A 120 15.05 -6.78 20.05
CA LEU A 120 15.30 -8.04 20.75
C LEU A 120 16.76 -8.53 20.55
N GLU A 121 17.47 -8.71 21.67
CA GLU A 121 18.82 -9.28 21.67
C GLU A 121 18.83 -10.66 21.00
N GLY A 122 19.65 -10.80 19.95
CA GLY A 122 19.76 -12.04 19.16
C GLY A 122 18.82 -12.14 17.94
N ALA A 123 17.80 -11.29 17.81
CA ALA A 123 16.89 -11.30 16.64
C ALA A 123 17.26 -10.27 15.56
N GLN A 124 18.29 -9.45 15.80
CA GLN A 124 18.81 -8.46 14.85
C GLN A 124 19.08 -9.02 13.43
N PRO A 125 19.59 -10.26 13.25
CA PRO A 125 19.75 -10.83 11.92
C PRO A 125 18.44 -10.96 11.15
N LEU A 126 17.32 -11.26 11.83
CA LEU A 126 16.01 -11.35 11.21
C LEU A 126 15.52 -9.97 10.75
N ALA A 127 15.70 -8.94 11.59
CA ALA A 127 15.39 -7.57 11.21
C ALA A 127 16.20 -7.12 9.98
N ASP A 128 17.49 -7.46 9.92
CA ASP A 128 18.34 -7.15 8.79
C ASP A 128 17.97 -7.92 7.52
N LEU A 129 17.55 -9.19 7.64
CA LEU A 129 16.97 -9.93 6.51
C LEU A 129 15.69 -9.27 5.99
N MET A 130 14.77 -8.90 6.90
CA MET A 130 13.53 -8.20 6.55
C MET A 130 13.80 -6.85 5.89
N ALA A 131 14.86 -6.16 6.31
CA ALA A 131 15.31 -4.90 5.75
C ALA A 131 16.19 -5.04 4.49
N GLY A 132 16.59 -6.26 4.12
CA GLY A 132 17.53 -6.50 3.01
C GLY A 132 18.96 -6.04 3.29
N ARG A 133 19.33 -5.79 4.56
CA ARG A 133 20.66 -5.32 5.01
C ARG A 133 21.67 -6.48 5.14
N LEU A 134 21.80 -7.31 4.10
CA LEU A 134 22.63 -8.52 4.08
C LEU A 134 24.13 -8.26 4.34
N ALA A 135 24.61 -7.05 4.08
CA ALA A 135 25.99 -6.66 4.35
C ALA A 135 26.35 -6.70 5.85
N ARG A 136 25.41 -6.37 6.75
CA ARG A 136 25.63 -6.43 8.21
C ARG A 136 25.71 -7.87 8.75
N LEU A 137 25.07 -8.82 8.06
CA LEU A 137 25.14 -10.24 8.42
C LEU A 137 26.51 -10.86 8.12
N ARG A 138 27.27 -10.29 7.18
CA ARG A 138 28.61 -10.79 6.80
C ARG A 138 29.74 -10.20 7.64
N SER A 139 29.51 -9.05 8.27
CA SER A 139 30.47 -8.41 9.20
C SER A 139 29.81 -8.26 10.57
N PRO A 140 29.93 -9.28 11.46
CA PRO A 140 29.41 -9.21 12.83
C PRO A 140 30.14 -8.15 13.68
N GLU A 141 31.29 -7.65 13.22
CA GLU A 141 31.93 -6.45 13.75
C GLU A 141 31.21 -5.24 13.14
N GLY A 142 30.36 -4.60 13.95
CA GLY A 142 29.47 -3.51 13.55
C GLY A 142 30.15 -2.31 12.89
N PRO A 143 29.38 -1.33 12.37
CA PRO A 143 29.94 -0.17 11.72
C PRO A 143 30.88 0.55 12.67
N ALA A 144 32.16 0.63 12.30
CA ALA A 144 33.07 1.61 12.86
C ALA A 144 32.39 2.98 12.75
N LYS A 145 32.11 3.58 13.91
CA LYS A 145 31.64 4.96 14.03
C LYS A 145 32.61 5.84 13.24
N ALA A 146 32.13 6.48 12.18
CA ALA A 146 32.77 7.60 11.52
C ALA A 146 31.67 8.59 11.12
#